data_AF-A0A2R8BNT4-F1
#
_entry.id   AF-A0A2R8BNT4-F1
#
_cell.length_a   1.000
_cell.length_b   1.000
_cell.length_c   1.000
_cell.angle_alpha   90.00
_cell.angle_beta   90.00
_cell.angle_gamma   90.00
#
_symmetry.space_group_name_H-M   'P 1'
#
loop_
_entity.id
_entity.type
_entity.pdbx_description
1 polymer ?
#
loop_
_entity_poly.entity_id
_entity_poly.type
_entity_poly.pdbx_seq_one_letter_code
_entity_poly.pdbx_strand_id
1 'polypeptide(L)' 'MTRLVVTAAAIAIFAPAAFALTPSQLLSDIDKAEIRKIVPNADLSNLTTAQPGALAAALYGSGSNGEKRAEVRSILN' A
#
# COMPACT_ATOMS: atom_id res chain seq x y z
N MET A 1 47.11 -41.84 0.36
CA MET A 1 47.36 -40.62 -0.44
C MET A 1 46.04 -39.92 -0.67
N THR A 2 46.05 -38.60 -0.51
CA THR A 2 44.97 -37.72 -0.05
C THR A 2 43.77 -37.61 -1.01
N ARG A 3 42.56 -37.81 -0.50
CA ARG A 3 41.29 -37.58 -1.19
C ARG A 3 40.93 -36.10 -1.02
N LEU A 4 41.05 -35.31 -2.07
CA LEU A 4 40.66 -33.90 -2.06
C LEU A 4 39.21 -33.78 -2.52
N VAL A 5 38.33 -33.54 -1.54
CA VAL A 5 36.90 -33.30 -1.71
C VAL A 5 36.72 -31.92 -2.34
N VAL A 6 36.11 -31.88 -3.52
CA VAL A 6 35.70 -30.66 -4.22
C VAL A 6 34.42 -30.15 -3.56
N THR A 7 34.54 -29.10 -2.75
CA THR A 7 33.41 -28.43 -2.10
C THR A 7 32.76 -27.48 -3.11
N ALA A 8 31.68 -27.92 -3.75
CA ALA A 8 30.84 -27.07 -4.60
C ALA A 8 30.03 -26.11 -3.72
N ALA A 9 30.44 -24.84 -3.66
CA ALA A 9 29.67 -23.78 -3.02
C ALA A 9 28.47 -23.41 -3.91
N ALA A 10 27.31 -23.99 -3.60
CA ALA A 10 26.04 -23.57 -4.20
C ALA A 10 25.66 -22.20 -3.61
N ILE A 11 25.87 -21.14 -4.38
CA ILE A 11 25.41 -19.80 -4.04
C ILE A 11 23.91 -19.78 -4.28
N ALA A 12 23.15 -19.78 -3.18
CA ALA A 12 21.70 -19.67 -3.19
C ALA A 12 21.31 -18.32 -3.82
N ILE A 13 20.58 -18.39 -4.93
CA ILE A 13 19.97 -17.23 -5.58
C ILE A 13 18.87 -16.73 -4.64
N PHE A 14 19.08 -15.58 -4.00
CA PHE A 14 18.01 -14.85 -3.35
C PHE A 14 17.09 -14.29 -4.45
N ALA A 15 16.00 -15.00 -4.74
CA ALA A 15 14.86 -14.39 -5.41
C ALA A 15 14.11 -13.54 -4.37
N PRO A 16 14.06 -12.20 -4.49
CA PRO A 16 13.10 -11.45 -3.72
C PRO A 16 11.72 -11.90 -4.17
N ALA A 17 10.95 -12.40 -3.20
CA ALA A 17 9.58 -12.85 -3.36
C ALA A 17 8.81 -11.85 -4.23
N ALA A 18 8.13 -12.37 -5.25
CA ALA A 18 7.08 -11.64 -5.93
C ALA A 18 6.13 -11.12 -4.85
N PHE A 19 6.16 -9.81 -4.61
CA PHE A 19 5.07 -9.12 -3.93
C PHE A 19 3.85 -9.33 -4.81
N ALA A 20 3.11 -10.39 -4.49
CA ALA A 20 1.73 -10.54 -4.90
C ALA A 20 1.01 -9.34 -4.30
N LEU A 21 0.93 -8.26 -5.08
CA LEU A 21 0.03 -7.14 -4.87
C LEU A 21 -1.38 -7.73 -4.84
N THR A 22 -1.82 -8.14 -3.65
CA THR A 22 -3.18 -8.57 -3.40
C THR A 22 -4.10 -7.43 -3.84
N PRO A 23 -4.93 -7.63 -4.88
CA PRO A 23 -5.84 -6.60 -5.32
C PRO A 23 -6.87 -6.40 -4.21
N SER A 24 -7.20 -5.14 -3.96
CA SER A 24 -8.16 -4.64 -2.95
C SER A 24 -7.56 -4.40 -1.56
N GLN A 25 -6.78 -3.32 -1.41
CA GLN A 25 -6.73 -2.60 -0.13
C GLN A 25 -8.13 -2.06 0.13
N LEU A 26 -9.00 -2.89 0.74
CA LEU A 26 -10.28 -2.42 1.23
C LEU A 26 -10.00 -1.34 2.29
N LEU A 27 -10.66 -0.18 2.17
CA LEU A 27 -10.53 0.86 3.19
C LEU A 27 -11.02 0.32 4.53
N SER A 28 -10.18 0.35 5.56
CA SER A 28 -10.61 -0.03 6.91
C SER A 28 -11.58 1.00 7.46
N ASP A 29 -12.38 0.64 8.47
CA ASP A 29 -13.29 1.59 9.10
C ASP A 29 -12.55 2.73 9.84
N ILE A 30 -11.31 2.48 10.26
CA ILE A 30 -10.42 3.49 10.82
C ILE A 30 -10.02 4.49 9.74
N ASP A 31 -9.64 4.02 8.55
CA ASP A 31 -9.29 4.88 7.41
C ASP A 31 -10.47 5.76 7.01
N LYS A 32 -11.68 5.18 6.95
CA LYS A 32 -12.91 5.92 6.66
C LYS A 32 -13.17 7.00 7.70
N ALA A 33 -12.95 6.71 8.97
CA ALA A 33 -13.11 7.69 10.04
C ALA A 33 -12.07 8.82 9.90
N GLU A 34 -10.83 8.51 9.57
CA GLU A 34 -9.77 9.50 9.38
C GLU A 34 -10.03 10.39 8.16
N ILE A 35 -10.47 9.81 7.04
CA ILE A 35 -10.93 10.57 5.87
C ILE A 35 -12.06 11.51 6.25
N ARG A 36 -13.05 11.04 7.02
CA ARG A 36 -14.18 11.89 7.46
C ARG A 36 -13.76 13.03 8.38
N LYS A 37 -12.68 12.89 9.16
CA LYS A 37 -12.12 14.00 9.95
C LYS A 37 -11.52 15.09 9.07
N ILE A 38 -10.87 14.70 7.97
CA ILE A 38 -10.14 15.61 7.09
C ILE A 38 -11.07 16.19 6.01
N VAL A 39 -11.96 15.36 5.45
CA VAL A 39 -12.98 15.70 4.46
C VAL A 39 -14.36 15.33 5.03
N PRO A 40 -14.98 16.24 5.78
CA PRO A 40 -16.36 16.05 6.22
C PRO A 40 -17.26 15.94 4.98
N ASN A 41 -18.13 14.93 4.94
CA ASN A 41 -19.02 14.57 3.82
C ASN A 41 -18.37 13.81 2.64
N ALA A 42 -17.18 13.22 2.81
CA ALA A 42 -16.66 12.28 1.82
C ALA A 42 -17.62 11.09 1.62
N ASP A 43 -18.10 10.86 0.39
CA ASP A 43 -18.84 9.66 0.05
C ASP A 43 -17.87 8.50 -0.21
N LEU A 44 -17.80 7.58 0.75
CA LEU A 44 -16.96 6.40 0.70
C LEU A 44 -17.77 5.13 0.39
N SER A 45 -19.05 5.29 0.03
CA SER A 45 -20.00 4.19 -0.13
C SER A 45 -19.93 3.58 -1.54
N ASN A 46 -19.55 4.39 -2.53
CA ASN A 46 -19.47 4.02 -3.95
C ASN A 46 -18.07 4.17 -4.53
N LEU A 47 -17.06 3.66 -3.82
CA LEU A 47 -15.68 3.69 -4.31
C LEU A 47 -15.47 2.59 -5.36
N THR A 48 -14.86 2.96 -6.48
CA THR A 48 -14.31 2.03 -7.49
C THR A 48 -13.20 1.19 -6.89
N THR A 49 -12.86 0.05 -7.49
CA THR A 49 -11.85 -0.89 -6.96
C THR A 49 -10.45 -0.29 -6.79
N ALA A 50 -10.11 0.79 -7.50
CA ALA A 50 -8.80 1.46 -7.41
C ALA A 50 -8.76 2.59 -6.36
N GLN A 51 -9.90 3.21 -6.04
CA GLN A 51 -9.96 4.38 -5.15
C GLN A 51 -9.55 4.08 -3.70
N PRO A 52 -9.87 2.91 -3.10
CA PRO A 52 -9.48 2.61 -1.73
C PRO A 52 -7.97 2.59 -1.50
N GLY A 53 -7.20 2.02 -2.43
CA GLY A 53 -5.74 2.03 -2.34
C GLY A 53 -5.17 3.44 -2.42
N ALA A 54 -5.70 4.27 -3.32
CA ALA A 54 -5.30 5.67 -3.45
C ALA A 54 -5.65 6.50 -2.20
N LEU A 55 -6.82 6.29 -1.62
CA LEU A 55 -7.25 6.97 -0.39
C LEU A 55 -6.38 6.58 0.81
N ALA A 56 -6.05 5.30 0.95
CA ALA A 56 -5.13 4.84 1.99
C ALA A 56 -3.73 5.43 1.77
N ALA A 57 -3.24 5.48 0.52
CA ALA A 57 -1.97 6.11 0.19
C ALA A 57 -1.96 7.61 0.53
N ALA A 58 -3.05 8.33 0.26
CA ALA A 58 -3.17 9.76 0.62
C ALA A 58 -3.22 9.99 2.14
N LEU A 59 -3.88 9.11 2.89
CA LEU A 59 -3.94 9.18 4.36
C LEU A 59 -2.56 8.97 5.00
N TYR A 60 -1.88 7.89 4.60
CA TYR A 60 -0.58 7.48 5.15
C TYR A 60 0.61 8.12 4.43
N GLY A 61 0.35 8.89 3.38
CA GLY A 61 1.34 9.62 2.60
C GLY A 61 2.05 10.68 3.43
N SER A 62 3.22 11.07 2.94
CA SER A 62 4.01 12.16 3.52
C SER A 62 3.40 13.50 3.11
N GLY A 63 3.16 14.39 4.05
CA GLY A 63 2.54 15.70 3.79
C GLY A 63 1.76 16.25 4.98
N SER A 64 1.46 17.54 4.92
CA SER A 64 0.64 18.25 5.88
C SER A 64 -0.82 17.82 5.77
N ASN A 65 -1.61 17.97 6.84
CA ASN A 65 -3.05 17.65 6.82
C ASN A 65 -3.82 18.36 5.69
N GLY A 66 -3.38 19.55 5.27
CA GLY A 66 -3.95 20.27 4.13
C GLY A 66 -3.71 19.60 2.78
N GLU A 67 -2.51 19.05 2.58
CA GLU A 67 -2.11 18.34 1.34
C GLU A 67 -2.88 17.02 1.25
N LYS A 68 -2.93 16.26 2.34
CA LYS A 68 -3.73 15.03 2.44
C LYS A 68 -5.21 15.29 2.13
N ARG A 69 -5.76 16.40 2.62
CA ARG A 69 -7.14 16.80 2.34
C ARG A 69 -7.37 17.08 0.85
N ALA A 70 -6.42 17.76 0.21
CA ALA A 70 -6.52 18.09 -1.21
C ALA A 70 -6.46 16.81 -2.06
N GLU A 71 -5.56 15.89 -1.72
CA GLU A 71 -5.39 14.61 -2.41
C GLU A 71 -6.62 13.71 -2.26
N VAL A 72 -7.13 13.54 -1.04
CA VAL A 72 -8.37 12.79 -0.78
C VAL A 72 -9.54 13.38 -1.57
N ARG A 73 -9.67 14.71 -1.62
CA ARG A 73 -10.70 15.37 -2.44
C ARG A 73 -10.52 15.12 -3.93
N SER A 74 -9.27 15.10 -4.41
CA SER A 74 -8.97 14.81 -5.81
C SER A 74 -9.30 13.37 -6.22
N ILE A 75 -9.28 12.43 -5.28
CA ILE A 75 -9.61 11.02 -5.54
C ILE A 75 -11.12 10.77 -5.55
N LEU A 76 -11.87 11.59 -4.81
CA LEU A 76 -13.33 11.48 -4.66
C LEU A 76 -14.14 12.29 -5.70
N ASN A 77 -13.52 13.25 -6.39
CA ASN A 77 -14.11 14.02 -7.49
C ASN A 77 -13.84 13.34 -8.83
#